data_AF-A0A7Z9LH97-F1
#
_entry.id   AF-A0A7Z9LH97-F1
#
_cell.length_a   1.000
_cell.length_b   1.000
_cell.length_c   1.000
_cell.angle_alpha   90.00
_cell.angle_beta   90.00
_cell.angle_gamma   90.00
#
_symmetry.space_group_name_H-M   'P 1'
#
loop_
_entity.id
_entity.type
_entity.pdbx_description
1 polymer ?
#
loop_
_entity_poly.entity_id
_entity_poly.type
_entity_poly.pdbx_seq_one_letter_code
_entity_poly.pdbx_strand_id
1 'polypeptide(L)' 'MKALSLHYRYMKEQYPDKDLMLIFDIDGSINDMQYQLFRALQTFDQLQGTHYFYRLKPDEIKI' A
#
# COMPACT_ATOMS: atom_id res chain seq x y z
N MET A 1 3.07 4.97 -17.30
CA MET A 1 4.14 5.64 -16.51
C MET A 1 3.89 7.12 -16.19
N LYS A 2 3.59 8.01 -17.17
CA LYS A 2 3.38 9.46 -16.90
C LYS A 2 2.20 9.76 -15.95
N ALA A 3 1.10 9.03 -16.05
CA ALA A 3 -0.04 9.22 -15.15
C ALA A 3 0.30 8.86 -13.70
N LEU A 4 1.05 7.77 -13.49
CA LEU A 4 1.50 7.33 -12.18
C LEU A 4 2.46 8.33 -11.52
N SER A 5 3.44 8.85 -12.27
CA SER A 5 4.36 9.85 -11.73
C SER A 5 3.66 11.17 -11.40
N LEU A 6 2.66 11.56 -12.19
CA LEU A 6 1.82 12.72 -11.89
C LEU A 6 1.01 12.50 -10.61
N HIS A 7 0.41 11.33 -10.45
CA HIS A 7 -0.38 10.98 -9.27
C HIS A 7 0.50 10.94 -8.00
N TYR A 8 1.68 10.32 -8.07
CA TYR A 8 2.63 10.31 -6.96
C TYR A 8 3.03 11.72 -6.53
N ARG A 9 3.35 12.59 -7.50
CA ARG A 9 3.71 13.99 -7.21
C ARG A 9 2.56 14.73 -6.53
N TYR A 10 1.35 14.60 -7.05
CA TYR A 10 0.16 15.21 -6.46
C TYR A 10 -0.06 14.73 -5.01
N MET A 11 0.11 13.43 -4.74
CA MET A 11 0.00 12.89 -3.37
C MET A 11 1.08 13.41 -2.43
N LYS A 12 2.34 13.56 -2.87
CA LYS A 12 3.41 14.18 -2.05
C LYS A 12 3.16 15.66 -1.79
N GLU A 13 2.54 16.39 -2.73
CA GLU A 13 2.12 17.78 -2.51
C GLU A 13 1.01 17.88 -1.46
N GLN A 14 0.05 16.95 -1.43
CA GLN A 14 -1.01 16.91 -0.42
C GLN A 14 -0.54 16.41 0.96
N TYR A 15 0.45 15.52 0.99
CA TYR A 15 0.96 14.88 2.20
C TYR A 15 2.50 14.99 2.29
N PRO A 16 3.05 16.20 2.46
CA PRO A 16 4.49 16.45 2.39
C PRO A 16 5.28 15.66 3.45
N ASP A 17 4.74 15.58 4.67
CA ASP A 17 5.39 14.99 5.83
C ASP A 17 5.05 13.50 6.05
N LYS A 18 4.34 12.87 5.10
CA LYS A 18 3.97 11.45 5.19
C LYS A 18 4.87 10.61 4.30
N ASP A 19 5.25 9.44 4.81
CA ASP A 19 5.82 8.36 4.03
C ASP A 19 4.71 7.71 3.22
N LEU A 20 4.79 7.84 1.90
CA LEU A 20 3.80 7.29 0.97
C LEU A 20 4.32 5.99 0.37
N MET A 21 3.52 4.92 0.46
CA MET A 21 3.75 3.68 -0.26
C MET A 21 2.92 3.68 -1.54
N LEU A 22 3.57 3.47 -2.69
CA LEU A 22 2.91 3.37 -3.99
C LEU A 22 2.83 1.90 -4.42
N ILE A 23 1.62 1.38 -4.58
CA ILE A 23 1.34 0.02 -5.06
C ILE A 23 0.60 0.16 -6.39
N PHE A 24 1.13 -0.45 -7.46
CA PHE A 24 0.48 -0.47 -8.77
C PHE A 24 0.82 -1.75 -9.52
N ASP A 25 -0.17 -2.31 -10.20
CA ASP A 25 0.01 -3.38 -11.18
C ASP A 25 0.12 -2.74 -12.57
N ILE A 26 1.10 -3.18 -13.35
CA ILE A 26 1.37 -2.62 -14.68
C ILE A 26 0.66 -3.44 -15.75
N ASP A 27 0.48 -4.75 -15.57
CA ASP A 27 0.09 -5.66 -16.66
C ASP A 27 -0.79 -6.85 -16.21
N GLY A 28 -1.41 -6.81 -15.01
CA GLY A 28 -2.21 -7.93 -14.50
C GLY A 28 -1.38 -9.11 -14.00
N SER A 29 -0.05 -8.97 -14.03
CA SER A 29 0.93 -10.03 -13.75
C SER A 29 1.37 -10.07 -12.29
N ILE A 30 1.02 -9.06 -11.49
CA ILE A 30 1.30 -9.06 -10.05
C ILE A 30 0.11 -9.70 -9.32
N ASN A 31 0.12 -11.04 -9.29
CA ASN A 31 -0.82 -11.85 -8.51
C ASN A 31 -0.69 -11.64 -6.97
N ASP A 32 0.26 -10.78 -6.57
CA ASP A 32 0.66 -10.54 -5.18
C ASP A 32 0.23 -9.17 -4.63
N MET A 33 -0.68 -8.44 -5.29
CA MET A 33 -1.20 -7.19 -4.73
C MET A 33 -1.78 -7.38 -3.33
N GLN A 34 -2.42 -8.53 -3.08
CA GLN A 34 -2.88 -8.94 -1.75
C GLN A 34 -1.74 -8.95 -0.73
N TYR A 35 -0.56 -9.45 -1.10
CA TYR A 35 0.61 -9.47 -0.22
C TYR A 35 1.21 -8.08 -0.03
N GLN A 36 1.18 -7.23 -1.05
CA GLN A 36 1.64 -5.84 -0.91
C GLN A 36 0.73 -5.04 0.03
N LEU A 37 -0.59 -5.18 -0.11
CA LEU A 37 -1.56 -4.58 0.80
C LEU A 37 -1.42 -5.15 2.21
N PHE A 38 -1.25 -6.47 2.34
CA PHE A 38 -0.98 -7.12 3.62
C PHE A 38 0.23 -6.52 4.33
N ARG A 39 1.35 -6.33 3.63
CA ARG A 39 2.56 -5.73 4.20
C ARG A 39 2.34 -4.27 4.62
N ALA A 40 1.58 -3.50 3.84
CA ALA A 40 1.24 -2.12 4.20
C ALA A 40 0.44 -2.05 5.50
N LEU A 41 -0.54 -2.94 5.67
CA LEU A 41 -1.36 -3.03 6.88
C LEU A 41 -0.56 -3.50 8.10
N GLN A 42 0.34 -4.46 7.95
CA GLN A 42 1.26 -4.86 9.03
C GLN A 42 2.20 -3.72 9.43
N THR A 43 2.71 -2.97 8.44
CA THR A 43 3.59 -1.81 8.70
C THR A 43 2.83 -0.71 9.42
N PHE A 44 1.55 -0.48 9.07
CA PHE A 44 0.70 0.44 9.80
C PHE A 44 0.59 0.08 11.28
N ASP A 45 0.30 -1.18 11.60
CA ASP A 45 0.22 -1.65 12.99
C ASP A 45 1.54 -1.43 13.74
N GLN A 46 2.68 -1.70 13.10
CA GLN A 46 4.00 -1.47 13.69
C GLN A 46 4.28 0.01 13.96
N LEU A 47 3.98 0.89 13.00
CA LEU A 47 4.25 2.33 13.12
C LEU A 47 3.31 3.03 14.11
N GLN A 48 2.07 2.55 14.24
CA GLN A 48 1.07 3.12 15.14
C GLN A 48 1.02 2.43 16.51
N GLY A 49 1.76 1.33 16.70
CA GLY A 49 1.68 0.52 17.92
C GLY A 49 0.33 -0.17 18.11
N THR A 50 -0.38 -0.45 17.02
CA THR A 50 -1.71 -1.07 17.02
C THR A 50 -1.64 -2.55 16.64
N HIS A 51 -2.76 -3.25 16.78
CA HIS A 51 -2.90 -4.67 16.44
C HIS A 51 -4.20 -4.91 15.66
N TYR A 52 -4.57 -4.03 14.74
CA TYR A 52 -5.82 -4.17 13.98
C TYR A 52 -5.75 -5.33 12.97
N PHE A 53 -4.57 -5.60 12.43
CA PHE A 53 -4.35 -6.52 11.32
C PHE A 53 -3.48 -7.73 11.69
N TYR A 54 -3.16 -7.93 12.97
CA TYR A 54 -2.26 -9.01 13.40
C TYR A 54 -2.74 -10.44 13.08
N ARG A 55 -4.06 -10.63 12.92
CA ARG A 55 -4.67 -11.92 12.53
C ARG A 55 -5.04 -12.00 11.05
N LEU A 56 -4.94 -10.89 10.32
CA LEU A 56 -5.26 -10.87 8.90
C LEU A 56 -4.32 -11.84 8.19
N LYS A 57 -4.84 -12.60 7.25
CA LYS A 57 -4.03 -13.42 6.35
C LYS A 57 -4.12 -12.86 4.92
N PRO A 58 -3.06 -13.02 4.10
CA PRO A 58 -3.06 -12.53 2.73
C PRO A 58 -4.25 -13.03 1.89
N ASP A 59 -4.69 -14.26 2.08
CA ASP A 59 -5.82 -14.90 1.38
C ASP A 59 -7.20 -14.35 1.79
N GLU A 60 -7.27 -13.58 2.88
CA GLU A 60 -8.50 -12.88 3.31
C GLU A 60 -8.66 -11.51 2.64
N ILE A 61 -7.64 -11.02 1.93
CA ILE A 61 -7.65 -9.75 1.21
C ILE A 61 -8.21 -9.98 -0.20
N LYS A 62 -9.33 -9.34 -0.51
CA LYS A 62 -9.97 -9.39 -1.83
C LYS A 62 -9.77 -8.05 -2.54
N ILE A 63 -9.19 -8.09 -3.74
CA ILE A 63 -8.89 -6.93 -4.60
C ILE A 63 -9.67 -7.06 -5.90
#